data_AF-A0AA39JF32-F1
#
_entry.id   AF-A0AA39JF32-F1
#
_cell.length_a   1.000
_cell.length_b   1.000
_cell.length_c   1.000
_cell.angle_alpha   90.00
_cell.angle_beta   90.00
_cell.angle_gamma   90.00
#
_symmetry.space_group_name_H-M   'P 1'
#
loop_
_entity.id
_entity.type
_entity.pdbx_description
1 polymer ?
#
loop_
_entity_poly.entity_id
_entity_poly.type
_entity_poly.pdbx_seq_one_letter_code
_entity_poly.pdbx_strand_id
1 'polypeptide(L)'
;MRRSQSVRNQPRPSLALISDDLGVLREGDESNEDVLRKQLIEKDRECDRLQTQVQQLQAQLAQRPSLETIQELQKDHKNLELLLQGTQRENERCMADIDRGKTREKMLERELARLAGDNWQAALDITPSSSFQPRATLHGHRHSPAPAASDANGDINNAALLARLDQIRLTVLGMEQRTLLREEKLNKNIEVAEAEARKYEDISKSLAA
;
A
#
# COMPACT_ATOMS: atom_id res chain seq x y z
N MET A 1 -31.41 -4.55 -9.20
CA MET A 1 -32.64 -5.28 -8.82
C MET A 1 -32.54 -6.73 -9.28
N ARG A 2 -32.20 -7.68 -8.38
CA ARG A 2 -32.29 -9.12 -8.65
C ARG A 2 -33.31 -9.71 -7.68
N ARG A 3 -34.42 -10.21 -8.23
CA ARG A 3 -35.51 -10.86 -7.49
C ARG A 3 -35.00 -12.19 -6.92
N SER A 4 -35.07 -12.36 -5.61
CA SER A 4 -34.89 -13.63 -4.93
C SER A 4 -36.11 -14.52 -5.20
N GLN A 5 -35.89 -15.61 -5.94
CA GLN A 5 -36.87 -16.69 -6.09
C GLN A 5 -36.99 -17.42 -4.74
N SER A 6 -38.16 -17.34 -4.11
CA SER A 6 -38.49 -18.09 -2.91
C SER A 6 -38.73 -19.55 -3.29
N VAL A 7 -37.84 -20.45 -2.87
CA VAL A 7 -38.05 -21.91 -2.97
C VAL A 7 -39.06 -22.30 -1.90
N ARG A 8 -40.35 -22.13 -2.18
CA ARG A 8 -41.44 -22.80 -1.47
C ARG A 8 -41.51 -24.22 -2.00
N ASN A 9 -40.94 -25.17 -1.28
CA ASN A 9 -41.30 -26.59 -1.32
C ASN A 9 -40.70 -27.26 -0.08
N GLN A 10 -41.32 -27.06 1.09
CA GLN A 10 -41.18 -28.03 2.17
C GLN A 10 -42.26 -29.10 1.98
N PRO A 11 -41.90 -30.38 1.83
CA PRO A 11 -42.88 -31.45 1.87
C PRO A 11 -43.50 -31.44 3.27
N ARG A 12 -44.80 -31.13 3.33
CA ARG A 12 -45.60 -31.23 4.55
C ARG A 12 -45.57 -32.71 4.97
N PRO A 13 -45.12 -33.09 6.18
CA PRO A 13 -45.28 -34.47 6.63
C PRO A 13 -46.77 -34.71 6.80
N SER A 14 -47.37 -35.37 5.82
CA SER A 14 -48.76 -35.81 5.87
C SER A 14 -48.86 -36.88 6.95
N LEU A 15 -49.35 -36.48 8.12
CA LEU A 15 -49.72 -37.35 9.22
C LEU A 15 -50.90 -38.19 8.71
N ALA A 16 -50.62 -39.43 8.30
CA ALA A 16 -51.65 -40.40 7.95
C ALA A 16 -52.37 -40.81 9.24
N LEU A 17 -53.38 -40.03 9.60
CA LEU A 17 -54.34 -40.32 10.67
C LEU A 17 -55.23 -41.48 10.22
N ILE A 18 -54.75 -42.71 10.39
CA ILE A 18 -55.64 -43.88 10.43
C ILE A 18 -56.29 -43.85 11.82
N SER A 19 -57.38 -43.10 11.92
CA SER A 19 -58.31 -43.20 13.05
C SER A 19 -59.10 -44.49 12.83
N ASP A 20 -58.73 -45.55 13.56
CA ASP A 20 -59.47 -46.81 13.54
C ASP A 20 -60.67 -46.71 14.49
N ASP A 21 -61.83 -47.11 13.98
CA ASP A 21 -63.17 -46.84 14.51
C ASP A 21 -63.58 -47.80 15.65
N LEU A 22 -62.60 -48.35 16.37
CA LEU A 22 -62.81 -49.39 17.39
C LEU A 22 -61.88 -49.16 18.59
N GLY A 23 -62.47 -48.77 19.71
CA GLY A 23 -61.84 -48.45 20.99
C GLY A 23 -60.97 -49.56 21.56
N VAL A 24 -59.73 -49.66 21.07
CA VAL A 24 -58.65 -50.39 21.70
C VAL A 24 -57.57 -49.38 22.07
N LEU A 25 -57.51 -49.03 23.36
CA LEU A 25 -56.40 -48.32 23.97
C LEU A 25 -55.12 -49.15 23.77
N ARG A 26 -54.38 -48.89 22.68
CA ARG A 26 -52.97 -49.29 22.57
C ARG A 26 -52.17 -48.41 23.53
N GLU A 27 -52.01 -48.87 24.76
CA GLU A 27 -51.14 -48.23 25.77
C GLU A 27 -49.63 -48.44 25.51
N GLY A 28 -49.24 -48.88 24.31
CA GLY A 28 -47.86 -49.27 23.98
C GLY A 28 -47.23 -48.61 22.76
N ASP A 29 -47.97 -47.80 21.99
CA ASP A 29 -47.41 -46.99 20.90
C ASP A 29 -47.53 -45.53 21.29
N GLU A 30 -46.49 -44.74 21.04
CA GLU A 30 -46.45 -43.31 21.36
C GLU A 30 -47.75 -42.60 21.03
N SER A 31 -48.31 -41.87 22.01
CA SER A 31 -49.52 -41.09 21.79
C SER A 31 -49.28 -40.09 20.66
N ASN A 32 -50.30 -39.83 19.85
CA ASN A 32 -50.23 -38.82 18.79
C ASN A 32 -49.77 -37.45 19.34
N GLU A 33 -50.08 -37.14 20.60
CA GLU A 33 -49.55 -35.95 21.28
C GLU A 33 -48.03 -35.97 21.45
N ASP A 34 -47.43 -37.12 21.74
CA ASP A 34 -45.99 -37.25 21.95
C ASP A 34 -45.21 -37.09 20.64
N VAL A 35 -45.76 -37.59 19.53
CA VAL A 35 -45.22 -37.36 18.19
C VAL A 35 -45.26 -35.86 17.85
N LEU A 36 -46.36 -35.17 18.13
CA LEU A 36 -46.49 -33.73 17.91
C LEU A 36 -45.53 -32.92 18.80
N ARG A 37 -45.34 -33.31 20.08
CA ARG A 37 -44.36 -32.70 20.98
C ARG A 37 -42.94 -32.84 20.44
N LYS A 38 -42.56 -34.02 19.94
CA LYS A 38 -41.23 -34.24 19.33
C LYS A 38 -41.04 -33.40 18.08
N GLN A 39 -42.03 -33.36 17.18
CA GLN A 39 -41.97 -32.54 15.97
C GLN A 39 -41.87 -31.04 16.29
N LEU A 40 -42.59 -30.58 17.32
CA LEU A 40 -42.51 -29.19 17.78
C LEU A 40 -41.10 -28.87 18.27
N ILE A 41 -40.52 -29.71 19.13
CA ILE A 41 -39.14 -29.53 19.62
C ILE A 41 -38.13 -29.55 18.47
N GLU A 42 -38.32 -30.42 17.48
CA GLU A 42 -37.43 -30.49 16.30
C GLU A 42 -37.53 -29.22 15.45
N LYS A 43 -38.75 -28.68 15.30
CA LYS A 43 -38.99 -27.41 14.62
C LYS A 43 -38.44 -26.21 15.38
N ASP A 44 -38.56 -26.18 16.71
CA ASP A 44 -37.97 -25.13 17.55
C ASP A 44 -36.44 -25.14 17.42
N ARG A 45 -35.82 -26.32 17.46
CA ARG A 45 -34.37 -26.47 17.21
C ARG A 45 -33.98 -26.04 15.79
N GLU A 46 -34.79 -26.33 14.79
CA GLU A 46 -34.57 -25.88 13.41
C GLU A 46 -34.65 -24.34 13.32
N CYS A 47 -35.66 -23.73 13.96
CA CYS A 47 -35.80 -22.29 14.07
C CYS A 47 -34.59 -21.63 14.75
N ASP A 48 -34.12 -22.17 15.87
CA ASP A 48 -32.93 -21.67 16.58
C ASP A 48 -31.67 -21.71 15.70
N ARG A 49 -31.48 -22.82 14.96
CA ARG A 49 -30.37 -22.95 14.00
C ARG A 49 -30.45 -21.91 12.89
N LEU A 50 -31.63 -21.76 12.28
CA LEU A 50 -31.84 -20.79 11.22
C LEU A 50 -31.64 -19.36 11.73
N GLN A 51 -32.12 -19.05 12.93
CA GLN A 51 -31.95 -17.74 13.54
C GLN A 51 -30.48 -17.43 13.83
N THR A 52 -29.73 -18.42 14.33
CA THR A 52 -28.27 -18.33 14.50
C THR A 52 -27.58 -18.09 13.15
N GLN A 53 -27.96 -18.81 12.11
CA GLN A 53 -27.39 -18.65 10.76
C GLN A 53 -27.70 -17.26 10.19
N VAL A 54 -28.92 -16.74 10.38
CA VAL A 54 -29.30 -15.39 9.95
C VAL A 54 -28.45 -14.34 10.67
N GLN A 55 -28.25 -14.47 11.99
CA GLN A 55 -27.40 -13.55 12.75
C GLN A 55 -25.94 -13.60 12.26
N GLN A 56 -25.40 -14.79 12.00
CA GLN A 56 -24.05 -14.96 11.44
C GLN A 56 -23.91 -14.29 10.07
N LEU A 57 -24.88 -14.48 9.17
CA LEU A 57 -24.87 -13.87 7.85
C LEU A 57 -25.01 -12.34 7.92
N GLN A 58 -25.83 -11.82 8.84
CA GLN A 58 -25.93 -10.38 9.08
C GLN A 58 -24.62 -9.79 9.60
N ALA A 59 -23.93 -10.48 10.52
CA ALA A 59 -22.62 -10.07 11.00
C ALA A 59 -21.57 -10.05 9.86
N GLN A 60 -21.58 -11.06 8.98
CA GLN A 60 -20.69 -11.09 7.81
C GLN A 60 -21.00 -9.97 6.80
N LEU A 61 -22.28 -9.64 6.59
CA LEU A 61 -22.68 -8.53 5.73
C LEU A 61 -22.26 -7.18 6.30
N ALA A 62 -22.38 -6.99 7.61
CA ALA A 62 -21.97 -5.77 8.29
C ALA A 62 -20.44 -5.52 8.22
N GLN A 63 -19.64 -6.58 8.12
CA GLN A 63 -18.19 -6.48 7.97
C GLN A 63 -17.74 -6.17 6.54
N ARG A 64 -18.63 -6.21 5.54
CA ARG A 64 -18.22 -5.93 4.16
C ARG A 64 -17.92 -4.44 3.99
N PRO A 65 -16.76 -4.07 3.44
CA PRO A 65 -16.48 -2.68 3.09
C PRO A 65 -17.49 -2.19 2.05
N SER A 66 -17.77 -0.88 2.10
CA SER A 66 -18.70 -0.26 1.14
C SER A 66 -18.12 -0.31 -0.27
N LEU A 67 -19.01 -0.21 -1.27
CA LEU A 67 -18.59 -0.14 -2.67
C LEU A 67 -17.69 1.07 -2.93
N GLU A 68 -17.95 2.20 -2.28
CA GLU A 68 -17.12 3.40 -2.38
C GLU A 68 -15.70 3.14 -1.88
N THR A 69 -15.53 2.52 -0.71
CA THR A 69 -14.20 2.16 -0.19
C THR A 69 -13.44 1.24 -1.14
N ILE A 70 -14.13 0.27 -1.76
CA ILE A 70 -13.51 -0.61 -2.76
C ILE A 70 -13.08 0.19 -4.01
N GLN A 71 -13.90 1.13 -4.47
CA GLN A 71 -13.58 1.96 -5.63
C GLN A 71 -12.41 2.92 -5.35
N GLU A 72 -12.36 3.51 -4.16
CA GLU A 72 -11.23 4.34 -3.71
C GLU A 72 -9.93 3.52 -3.67
N LEU A 73 -9.95 2.34 -3.05
CA LEU A 73 -8.80 1.43 -3.03
C LEU A 73 -8.34 1.05 -4.44
N GLN A 74 -9.27 0.80 -5.36
CA GLN A 74 -8.93 0.51 -6.75
C GLN A 74 -8.30 1.71 -7.47
N LYS A 75 -8.74 2.93 -7.17
CA LYS A 75 -8.15 4.16 -7.71
C LYS A 75 -6.74 4.37 -7.16
N ASP A 76 -6.56 4.20 -5.86
CA ASP A 76 -5.26 4.34 -5.20
C ASP A 76 -4.27 3.30 -5.70
N HIS A 77 -4.72 2.05 -5.89
CA HIS A 77 -3.89 1.01 -6.48
C HIS A 77 -3.38 1.40 -7.87
N LYS A 78 -4.26 1.91 -8.74
CA LYS A 78 -3.87 2.39 -10.08
C LYS A 78 -2.90 3.56 -10.01
N ASN A 79 -3.09 4.48 -9.07
CA ASN A 79 -2.18 5.60 -8.86
C ASN A 79 -0.79 5.12 -8.42
N LEU A 80 -0.74 4.14 -7.50
CA LEU A 80 0.50 3.53 -7.04
C LEU A 80 1.22 2.78 -8.16
N GLU A 81 0.50 2.06 -9.00
CA GLU A 81 1.07 1.41 -10.20
C GLU A 81 1.71 2.42 -11.15
N LEU A 82 1.04 3.56 -11.38
CA LEU A 82 1.58 4.63 -12.23
C LEU A 82 2.85 5.24 -11.64
N LEU A 83 2.86 5.49 -10.32
CA LEU A 83 4.03 6.03 -9.62
C LEU A 83 5.20 5.04 -9.62
N LEU A 84 4.92 3.75 -9.38
CA LEU A 84 5.93 2.70 -9.45
C LEU A 84 6.56 2.62 -10.84
N GLN A 85 5.74 2.65 -11.88
CA GLN A 85 6.21 2.63 -13.26
C GLN A 85 7.06 3.87 -13.58
N GLY A 86 6.64 5.06 -13.11
CA GLY A 86 7.42 6.29 -13.23
C GLY A 86 8.79 6.19 -12.55
N THR A 87 8.81 5.63 -11.34
CA THR A 87 10.03 5.47 -10.53
C THR A 87 10.99 4.46 -11.16
N GLN A 88 10.48 3.36 -11.69
CA GLN A 88 11.29 2.35 -12.40
C GLN A 88 11.96 2.95 -13.63
N ARG A 89 11.21 3.69 -14.46
CA ARG A 89 11.78 4.38 -15.64
C ARG A 89 12.86 5.38 -15.25
N GLU A 90 12.67 6.12 -14.16
CA GLU A 90 13.67 7.08 -13.69
C GLU A 90 14.93 6.38 -13.15
N ASN A 91 14.76 5.28 -12.42
CA ASN A 91 15.89 4.46 -11.97
C ASN A 91 16.70 3.91 -13.16
N GLU A 92 16.03 3.42 -14.21
CA GLU A 92 16.67 2.96 -15.44
C GLU A 92 17.47 4.08 -16.13
N ARG A 93 16.91 5.29 -16.21
CA ARG A 93 17.60 6.47 -16.74
C ARG A 93 18.85 6.81 -15.92
N CYS A 94 18.71 6.87 -14.60
CA CYS A 94 19.82 7.16 -13.68
C CYS A 94 20.94 6.12 -13.81
N MET A 95 20.60 4.83 -13.89
CA MET A 95 21.58 3.77 -14.11
C MET A 95 22.32 3.95 -15.44
N ALA A 96 21.62 4.28 -16.52
CA ALA A 96 22.25 4.55 -17.82
C ALA A 96 23.20 5.75 -17.76
N ASP A 97 22.85 6.82 -17.04
CA ASP A 97 23.71 7.99 -16.88
C ASP A 97 24.94 7.70 -16.01
N ILE A 98 24.79 6.89 -14.96
CA ILE A 98 25.92 6.39 -14.16
C ILE A 98 26.89 5.59 -15.05
N ASP A 99 26.38 4.71 -15.91
CA ASP A 99 27.23 3.90 -16.79
C ASP A 99 27.94 4.72 -17.88
N ARG A 100 27.28 5.77 -18.41
CA ARG A 100 27.93 6.78 -19.27
C ARG A 100 29.03 7.52 -18.51
N GLY A 101 28.76 7.93 -17.27
CA GLY A 101 29.73 8.57 -16.39
C GLY A 101 30.97 7.71 -16.17
N LYS A 102 30.78 6.44 -15.78
CA LYS A 102 31.87 5.46 -15.60
C LYS A 102 32.67 5.22 -16.88
N THR A 103 32.01 5.20 -18.03
CA THR A 103 32.69 5.03 -19.33
C THR A 103 33.58 6.22 -19.64
N ARG A 104 33.08 7.44 -19.41
CA ARG A 104 33.85 8.68 -19.56
C ARG A 104 35.01 8.74 -18.56
N GLU A 105 34.77 8.40 -17.30
CA GLU A 105 35.81 8.32 -16.26
C GLU A 105 36.94 7.39 -16.68
N LYS A 106 36.64 6.15 -17.07
CA LYS A 106 37.64 5.20 -17.58
C LYS A 106 38.41 5.71 -18.81
N MET A 107 37.79 6.52 -19.66
CA MET A 107 38.50 7.13 -20.79
C MET A 107 39.51 8.17 -20.31
N LEU A 108 39.10 9.04 -19.38
CA LEU A 108 39.97 10.05 -18.80
C LEU A 108 41.11 9.43 -17.99
N GLU A 109 40.84 8.39 -17.19
CA GLU A 109 41.85 7.65 -16.44
C GLU A 109 42.91 7.04 -17.37
N ARG A 110 42.50 6.49 -18.53
CA ARG A 110 43.44 5.97 -19.53
C ARG A 110 44.31 7.06 -20.14
N GLU A 111 43.75 8.22 -20.44
CA GLU A 111 44.52 9.36 -20.96
C GLU A 111 45.48 9.93 -19.92
N LEU A 112 45.06 10.01 -18.65
CA LEU A 112 45.93 10.41 -17.54
C LEU A 112 47.08 9.42 -17.36
N ALA A 113 46.80 8.11 -17.41
CA ALA A 113 47.84 7.08 -17.37
C ALA A 113 48.80 7.18 -18.57
N ARG A 114 48.29 7.49 -19.77
CA ARG A 114 49.11 7.70 -20.98
C ARG A 114 50.05 8.91 -20.85
N LEU A 115 49.58 10.01 -20.26
CA LEU A 115 50.33 11.27 -20.19
C LEU A 115 51.25 11.38 -18.97
N ALA A 116 50.80 10.90 -17.81
CA ALA A 116 51.50 11.05 -16.52
C ALA A 116 51.98 9.70 -15.93
N GLY A 117 51.80 8.59 -16.66
CA GLY A 117 52.14 7.24 -16.22
C GLY A 117 51.07 6.62 -15.32
N ASP A 118 51.20 5.31 -15.03
CA ASP A 118 50.20 4.56 -14.26
C ASP A 118 49.98 5.10 -12.83
N ASN A 119 50.96 5.82 -12.28
CA ASN A 119 50.91 6.45 -10.97
C ASN A 119 50.47 7.94 -11.03
N TRP A 120 49.70 8.31 -12.06
CA TRP A 120 49.26 9.69 -12.31
C TRP A 120 48.58 10.34 -11.09
N GLN A 121 47.88 9.58 -10.25
CA GLN A 121 47.26 10.10 -9.03
C GLN A 121 48.30 10.67 -8.06
N ALA A 122 49.41 9.94 -7.84
CA ALA A 122 50.49 10.40 -6.98
C ALA A 122 51.37 11.46 -7.67
N ALA A 123 51.56 11.35 -8.99
CA ALA A 123 52.33 12.35 -9.75
C ALA A 123 51.63 13.72 -9.82
N LEU A 124 50.30 13.74 -9.72
CA LEU A 124 49.46 14.93 -9.74
C LEU A 124 48.93 15.32 -8.35
N ASP A 125 49.40 14.67 -7.27
CA ASP A 125 48.92 14.86 -5.88
C ASP A 125 47.38 14.83 -5.74
N ILE A 126 46.71 13.99 -6.55
CA ILE A 126 45.26 13.84 -6.52
C ILE A 126 44.90 12.90 -5.37
N THR A 127 44.41 13.46 -4.28
CA THR A 127 43.83 12.69 -3.18
C THR A 127 42.69 11.82 -3.73
N PRO A 128 42.68 10.49 -3.49
CA PRO A 128 41.59 9.63 -3.93
C PRO A 128 40.30 10.12 -3.28
N SER A 129 39.46 10.77 -4.07
CA SER A 129 38.12 11.14 -3.66
C SER A 129 37.33 9.85 -3.59
N SER A 130 36.96 9.45 -2.38
CA SER A 130 36.02 8.35 -2.15
C SER A 130 34.74 8.68 -2.92
N SER A 131 34.60 8.08 -4.09
CA SER A 131 33.55 8.38 -5.04
C SER A 131 32.20 8.06 -4.40
N PHE A 132 31.36 9.09 -4.34
CA PHE A 132 29.93 9.08 -4.04
C PHE A 132 29.36 7.71 -3.70
N GLN A 133 29.27 7.41 -2.41
CA GLN A 133 28.22 6.49 -1.98
C GLN A 133 26.89 7.16 -2.36
N PRO A 134 25.99 6.50 -3.12
CA PRO A 134 24.62 6.95 -3.13
C PRO A 134 24.24 6.96 -1.66
N ARG A 135 23.87 8.13 -1.13
CA ARG A 135 23.46 8.29 0.25
C ARG A 135 22.20 7.45 0.42
N ALA A 136 22.38 6.16 0.71
CA ALA A 136 21.38 5.29 1.26
C ALA A 136 21.11 5.84 2.66
N THR A 137 20.30 6.89 2.74
CA THR A 137 19.63 7.21 3.99
C THR A 137 18.61 6.12 4.22
N LEU A 138 19.04 4.99 4.78
CA LEU A 138 18.17 4.12 5.56
C LEU A 138 19.03 3.19 6.43
N HIS A 139 18.84 3.32 7.74
CA HIS A 139 19.13 2.32 8.78
C HIS A 139 20.60 2.06 9.15
N GLY A 140 21.11 2.89 10.05
CA GLY A 140 22.15 2.53 11.00
C GLY A 140 21.65 2.64 12.43
N HIS A 141 20.69 1.80 12.83
CA HIS A 141 20.47 1.56 14.26
C HIS A 141 21.20 0.27 14.63
N ARG A 142 22.23 0.46 15.46
CA ARG A 142 23.08 -0.58 16.04
C ARG A 142 22.22 -1.71 16.62
N HIS A 143 22.38 -2.92 16.12
CA HIS A 143 21.98 -4.12 16.84
C HIS A 143 23.12 -4.59 17.73
N SER A 144 22.85 -4.69 19.02
CA SER A 144 23.50 -5.59 19.97
C SER A 144 22.57 -5.76 21.19
N PRO A 145 22.65 -6.88 21.93
CA PRO A 145 21.96 -8.13 21.65
C PRO A 145 20.67 -8.30 22.51
N ALA A 146 19.89 -9.33 22.21
CA ALA A 146 18.64 -9.68 22.88
C ALA A 146 18.74 -9.77 24.41
N PRO A 147 17.64 -9.50 25.11
CA PRO A 147 17.16 -10.45 26.11
C PRO A 147 15.68 -10.82 25.93
N ALA A 148 15.34 -11.91 26.60
CA ALA A 148 14.11 -12.68 26.56
C ALA A 148 12.81 -11.90 26.85
N ALA A 149 11.74 -12.40 26.23
CA ALA A 149 10.35 -12.52 26.70
C ALA A 149 9.70 -11.34 27.44
N SER A 150 8.58 -10.83 26.89
CA SER A 150 7.26 -10.69 27.56
C SER A 150 6.26 -9.98 26.65
N ASP A 151 5.06 -10.55 26.52
CA ASP A 151 3.92 -10.08 25.73
C ASP A 151 3.29 -8.78 26.27
N ALA A 152 3.88 -7.62 25.94
CA ALA A 152 3.32 -6.31 26.28
C ALA A 152 3.53 -5.22 25.20
N ASN A 153 3.76 -5.59 23.94
CA ASN A 153 4.28 -4.66 22.91
C ASN A 153 3.24 -4.00 21.98
N GLY A 154 1.94 -4.23 22.13
CA GLY A 154 0.92 -3.69 21.21
C GLY A 154 0.86 -2.15 21.17
N ASP A 155 0.93 -1.50 22.33
CA ASP A 155 0.67 -0.05 22.44
C ASP A 155 1.94 0.82 22.29
N ILE A 156 3.10 0.31 22.70
CA ILE A 156 4.40 0.99 22.53
C ILE A 156 4.73 1.11 21.03
N ASN A 157 4.35 0.11 20.23
CA ASN A 157 4.53 0.10 18.78
C ASN A 157 3.69 1.18 18.09
N ASN A 158 2.46 1.46 18.56
CA ASN A 158 1.59 2.49 17.98
C ASN A 158 2.05 3.91 18.32
N ALA A 159 2.46 4.17 19.56
CA ALA A 159 3.00 5.48 19.94
C ALA A 159 4.32 5.79 19.21
N ALA A 160 5.20 4.79 19.07
CA ALA A 160 6.44 4.92 18.30
C ALA A 160 6.17 5.10 16.79
N LEU A 161 5.14 4.44 16.25
CA LEU A 161 4.71 4.61 14.86
C LEU A 161 4.15 6.01 14.60
N LEU A 162 3.32 6.53 15.50
CA LEU A 162 2.79 7.89 15.42
C LEU A 162 3.90 8.95 15.49
N ALA A 163 4.85 8.80 16.42
CA ALA A 163 6.01 9.68 16.51
C ALA A 163 6.87 9.65 15.21
N ARG A 164 7.00 8.47 14.59
CA ARG A 164 7.69 8.32 13.31
C ARG A 164 6.93 8.99 12.17
N LEU A 165 5.61 8.89 12.14
CA LEU A 165 4.76 9.57 11.14
C LEU A 165 4.85 11.10 11.28
N ASP A 166 4.83 11.62 12.50
CA ASP A 166 4.99 13.06 12.75
C ASP A 166 6.38 13.56 12.34
N GLN A 167 7.42 12.78 12.62
CA GLN A 167 8.78 13.10 12.16
C GLN A 167 8.88 13.12 10.62
N ILE A 168 8.25 12.15 9.95
CA ILE A 168 8.17 12.12 8.48
C ILE A 168 7.44 13.36 7.98
N ARG A 169 6.31 13.72 8.60
CA ARG A 169 5.50 14.89 8.22
C ARG A 169 6.27 16.20 8.34
N LEU A 170 6.98 16.42 9.45
CA LEU A 170 7.84 17.61 9.62
C LEU A 170 8.98 17.63 8.60
N THR A 171 9.56 16.47 8.29
CA THR A 171 10.66 16.37 7.32
C THR A 171 10.18 16.71 5.91
N VAL A 172 9.02 16.17 5.50
CA VAL A 172 8.40 16.47 4.20
C VAL A 172 8.08 17.95 4.09
N LEU A 173 7.44 18.54 5.11
CA LEU A 173 7.10 19.97 5.11
C LEU A 173 8.36 20.86 5.01
N GLY A 174 9.42 20.50 5.75
CA GLY A 174 10.70 21.21 5.66
C GLY A 174 11.40 21.02 4.30
N MET A 175 11.23 19.87 3.66
CA MET A 175 11.75 19.61 2.30
C MET A 175 10.99 20.41 1.25
N GLU A 176 9.66 20.47 1.33
CA GLU A 176 8.82 21.29 0.46
C GLU A 176 9.18 22.76 0.56
N GLN A 177 9.34 23.29 1.78
CA GLN A 177 9.72 24.68 1.99
C GLN A 177 11.10 25.02 1.37
N ARG A 178 12.09 24.15 1.54
CA ARG A 178 13.42 24.35 0.92
C ARG A 178 13.37 24.26 -0.61
N THR A 179 12.50 23.41 -1.15
CA THR A 179 12.32 23.24 -2.59
C THR A 179 11.68 24.49 -3.19
N LEU A 180 10.60 24.99 -2.58
CA LEU A 180 9.94 26.23 -2.99
C LEU A 180 10.89 27.43 -2.97
N LEU A 181 11.68 27.60 -1.90
CA LEU A 181 12.66 28.69 -1.82
C LEU A 181 13.74 28.58 -2.91
N ARG A 182 14.14 27.36 -3.26
CA ARG A 182 15.12 27.14 -4.32
C ARG A 182 14.52 27.43 -5.69
N GLU A 183 13.28 27.03 -5.94
CA GLU A 183 12.54 27.36 -7.17
C GLU A 183 12.37 28.87 -7.34
N GLU A 184 11.98 29.58 -6.28
CA GLU A 184 11.85 31.04 -6.32
C GLU A 184 13.20 31.71 -6.67
N LYS A 185 14.30 31.20 -6.11
CA LYS A 185 15.65 31.70 -6.39
C LYS A 185 16.10 31.39 -7.82
N LEU A 186 15.76 30.20 -8.33
CA LEU A 186 16.05 29.83 -9.72
C LEU A 186 15.25 30.69 -10.70
N ASN A 187 13.97 30.92 -10.44
CA ASN A 187 13.12 31.78 -11.28
C ASN A 187 13.66 33.22 -11.33
N LYS A 188 14.11 33.78 -10.19
CA LYS A 188 14.77 35.09 -10.17
C LYS A 188 16.05 35.11 -11.01
N ASN A 189 16.87 34.06 -10.93
CA ASN A 189 18.09 33.97 -11.72
C ASN A 189 17.79 33.84 -13.23
N ILE A 190 16.74 33.10 -13.60
CA ILE A 190 16.30 32.99 -14.99
C ILE A 190 15.81 34.35 -15.50
N GLU A 191 15.01 35.08 -14.73
CA GLU A 191 14.51 36.41 -15.10
C GLU A 191 15.66 37.40 -15.34
N VAL A 192 16.70 37.37 -14.49
CA VAL A 192 17.92 38.18 -14.68
C VAL A 192 18.65 37.77 -15.96
N ALA A 193 18.84 36.47 -16.19
CA ALA A 193 19.52 35.97 -17.38
C ALA A 193 18.75 36.31 -18.68
N GLU A 194 17.42 36.24 -18.67
CA GLU A 194 16.58 36.65 -19.80
C GLU A 194 16.65 38.16 -20.05
N ALA A 195 16.66 38.97 -18.99
CA ALA A 195 16.81 40.41 -19.12
C ALA A 195 18.19 40.81 -19.69
N GLU A 196 19.25 40.12 -19.29
CA GLU A 196 20.59 40.30 -19.86
C GLU A 196 20.66 39.83 -21.31
N ALA A 197 20.07 38.67 -21.63
CA ALA A 197 20.01 38.17 -23.00
C ALA A 197 19.30 39.16 -23.95
N ARG A 198 18.18 39.75 -23.52
CA ARG A 198 17.48 40.80 -24.29
C ARG A 198 18.36 42.03 -24.52
N LYS A 199 19.11 42.49 -23.51
CA LYS A 199 20.04 43.62 -23.65
C LYS A 199 21.13 43.33 -24.68
N TYR A 200 21.72 42.12 -24.66
CA TYR A 200 22.73 41.74 -25.66
C TYR A 200 22.14 41.60 -27.06
N GLU A 201 20.91 41.10 -27.17
CA GLU A 201 20.20 41.02 -28.46
C GLU A 201 19.92 42.41 -29.05
N ASP A 202 19.49 43.37 -28.22
CA ASP A 202 19.26 44.76 -28.64
C ASP A 202 20.57 45.45 -29.05
N ILE A 203 21.66 45.23 -28.30
CA ILE A 203 23.00 45.73 -28.66
C ILE A 203 23.46 45.11 -29.99
N SER A 204 23.29 43.79 -30.16
CA SER A 204 23.64 43.10 -31.41
C SER A 204 22.84 43.64 -32.61
N LYS A 205 21.55 43.93 -32.44
CA LYS A 205 20.72 44.54 -33.49
C LYS A 205 21.17 45.96 -33.82
N SER A 206 21.55 46.75 -32.81
CA SER A 206 22.07 48.11 -33.01
C SER A 206 23.44 48.16 -33.68
N LEU A 207 24.25 47.10 -33.55
CA LEU A 207 25.56 46.99 -34.20
C LEU A 207 25.47 46.48 -35.65
N ALA A 208 24.36 45.83 -35.99
CA ALA A 208 24.12 45.24 -37.31
C ALA A 208 23.34 46.16 -38.27
N ALA A 209 22.87 47.32 -37.79
CA ALA A 209 22.21 48.38 -38.56
C ALA A 209 23.18 49.54 -38.82
#